data_AF-A0ABD4YLN5-F1
#
_entry.id   AF-A0ABD4YLN5-F1
#
_cell.length_a   1.000
_cell.length_b   1.000
_cell.length_c   1.000
_cell.angle_alpha   90.00
_cell.angle_beta   90.00
_cell.angle_gamma   90.00
#
_symmetry.space_group_name_H-M   'P 1'
#
loop_
_entity.id
_entity.type
_entity.pdbx_description
1 polymer ?
#
loop_
_entity_poly.entity_id
_entity_poly.type
_entity_poly.pdbx_seq_one_letter_code
_entity_poly.pdbx_strand_id
1 'polypeptide(L)'
;MTERYGTDQLVGGGSLGAGDSTNVKVRMKPAARHEWIIQWIRENGDADVLNSEFVDAYVFTTGATSVALGLGADRCRQLGRDLSTLHDAQRLTRCRIGLKEHYMGMPNWVYAYSL
;
A
#
# COMPACT_ATOMS: atom_id res chain seq x y z
N MET A 1 -46.37 -21.45 -45.87
CA MET A 1 -45.30 -22.38 -45.45
C MET A 1 -44.87 -21.90 -44.08
N THR A 2 -45.33 -22.59 -43.04
CA THR A 2 -45.26 -22.15 -41.64
C THR A 2 -44.22 -23.01 -40.95
N GLU A 3 -43.01 -22.48 -40.75
CA GLU A 3 -41.97 -23.19 -40.00
C GLU A 3 -42.17 -22.97 -38.49
N ARG A 4 -42.21 -24.10 -37.79
CA ARG A 4 -42.47 -24.23 -36.36
C ARG A 4 -41.18 -24.00 -35.60
N TYR A 5 -41.20 -23.14 -34.58
CA TYR A 5 -40.16 -23.07 -33.57
C TYR A 5 -40.29 -24.28 -32.64
N GLY A 6 -39.30 -25.18 -32.70
CA GLY A 6 -39.10 -26.25 -31.72
C GLY A 6 -38.24 -25.72 -30.57
N THR A 7 -38.86 -25.59 -29.40
CA THR A 7 -38.18 -25.27 -28.14
C THR A 7 -37.89 -26.58 -27.43
N ASP A 8 -36.65 -27.04 -27.49
CA ASP A 8 -36.15 -28.08 -26.58
C ASP A 8 -34.63 -28.00 -26.51
N GLN A 9 -34.10 -27.60 -25.36
CA GLN A 9 -32.96 -28.27 -24.74
C GLN A 9 -32.71 -27.72 -23.33
N LEU A 10 -33.06 -28.54 -22.35
CA LEU A 10 -32.50 -28.54 -21.01
C LEU A 10 -31.10 -29.15 -21.08
N VAL A 11 -30.07 -28.45 -20.58
CA VAL A 11 -28.87 -29.11 -20.03
C VAL A 11 -28.37 -28.31 -18.83
N GLY A 12 -28.34 -28.98 -17.67
CA GLY A 12 -27.79 -28.43 -16.44
C GLY A 12 -26.30 -28.14 -16.55
N GLY A 13 -25.89 -27.02 -15.96
CA GLY A 13 -24.50 -26.60 -15.86
C GLY A 13 -24.14 -26.30 -14.42
N GLY A 14 -23.45 -27.26 -13.80
CA GLY A 14 -22.40 -27.11 -12.79
C GLY A 14 -22.46 -25.95 -11.78
N SER A 15 -22.67 -26.35 -10.53
CA SER A 15 -22.07 -25.78 -9.31
C SER A 15 -20.85 -24.88 -9.57
N LEU A 16 -21.05 -23.55 -9.46
CA LEU A 16 -19.95 -22.61 -9.27
C LEU A 16 -19.48 -22.77 -7.83
N GLY A 17 -18.49 -23.66 -7.65
CA GLY A 17 -17.72 -23.75 -6.42
C GLY A 17 -17.20 -22.36 -6.08
N ALA A 18 -17.62 -21.85 -4.93
CA ALA A 18 -16.98 -20.73 -4.26
C ALA A 18 -15.56 -21.18 -3.92
N GLY A 19 -14.64 -21.00 -4.87
CA GLY A 19 -13.21 -21.09 -4.63
C GLY A 19 -12.86 -19.95 -3.69
N ASP A 20 -12.83 -20.27 -2.40
CA ASP A 20 -12.16 -19.49 -1.37
C ASP A 20 -10.68 -19.37 -1.76
N SER A 21 -10.43 -18.40 -2.64
CA SER A 21 -9.10 -17.96 -3.04
C SER A 21 -8.56 -17.21 -1.83
N THR A 22 -8.10 -17.96 -0.83
CA THR A 22 -7.15 -17.48 0.16
C THR A 22 -5.85 -17.20 -0.60
N ASN A 23 -5.86 -16.09 -1.33
CA ASN A 23 -4.71 -15.49 -1.97
C ASN A 23 -3.80 -15.06 -0.82
N VAL A 24 -2.92 -15.98 -0.41
CA VAL A 24 -1.86 -15.69 0.56
C VAL A 24 -0.98 -14.66 -0.11
N LYS A 25 -1.30 -13.39 0.13
CA LYS A 25 -0.57 -12.24 -0.38
C LYS A 25 0.84 -12.37 0.19
N VAL A 26 1.77 -12.89 -0.62
CA VAL A 26 3.16 -13.12 -0.19
C VAL A 26 3.73 -11.75 0.15
N ARG A 27 3.93 -11.49 1.45
CA ARG A 27 4.46 -10.22 1.94
C ARG A 27 5.97 -10.22 1.82
N MET A 28 6.53 -9.14 1.29
CA MET A 28 7.97 -8.95 1.21
C MET A 28 8.61 -9.05 2.60
N LYS A 29 9.76 -9.73 2.71
CA LYS A 29 10.49 -9.90 3.99
C LYS A 29 10.99 -8.54 4.52
N PRO A 30 11.11 -8.34 5.85
CA PRO A 30 11.52 -7.05 6.44
C PRO A 30 12.81 -6.47 5.86
N ALA A 31 13.88 -7.26 5.80
CA ALA A 31 15.16 -6.80 5.25
C ALA A 31 15.04 -6.30 3.81
N ALA A 32 14.26 -7.00 2.98
CA ALA A 32 14.05 -6.59 1.59
C ALA A 32 13.23 -5.28 1.49
N ARG A 33 12.24 -5.07 2.37
CA ARG A 33 11.50 -3.79 2.45
C ARG A 33 12.41 -2.65 2.88
N HIS A 34 13.32 -2.90 3.82
CA HIS A 34 14.29 -1.90 4.31
C HIS A 34 15.25 -1.46 3.22
N GLU A 35 15.79 -2.40 2.44
CA GLU A 35 16.63 -2.07 1.28
C GLU A 35 15.84 -1.28 0.23
N TRP A 36 14.58 -1.65 -0.03
CA TRP A 36 13.73 -0.90 -0.94
C TRP A 36 13.53 0.56 -0.49
N ILE A 37 13.24 0.80 0.79
CA ILE A 37 13.06 2.17 1.33
C ILE A 37 14.32 3.00 1.11
N ILE A 38 15.49 2.45 1.43
CA ILE A 38 16.77 3.14 1.28
C ILE A 38 17.05 3.46 -0.18
N GLN A 39 16.78 2.51 -1.07
CA GLN A 39 16.96 2.73 -2.50
C GLN A 39 16.01 3.80 -3.02
N TRP A 40 14.74 3.77 -2.60
CA TRP A 40 13.77 4.79 -2.99
C TRP A 40 14.21 6.19 -2.55
N ILE A 41 14.66 6.36 -1.29
CA ILE A 41 15.14 7.65 -0.77
C ILE A 41 16.39 8.11 -1.52
N ARG A 42 17.29 7.18 -1.88
CA ARG A 42 18.48 7.50 -2.68
C ARG A 42 18.12 8.05 -4.07
N GLU A 43 17.07 7.52 -4.68
CA GLU A 43 16.64 7.89 -6.04
C GLU A 43 15.76 9.15 -6.08
N ASN A 44 14.93 9.35 -5.04
CA ASN A 44 13.86 10.36 -5.06
C ASN A 44 14.03 11.47 -4.00
N GLY A 45 14.99 11.31 -3.09
CA GLY A 45 15.22 12.24 -1.97
C GLY A 45 14.42 11.86 -0.72
N ASP A 46 14.20 12.84 0.15
CA ASP A 46 13.57 12.65 1.45
C ASP A 46 12.17 12.04 1.35
N ALA A 47 11.82 11.20 2.32
CA ALA A 47 10.52 10.53 2.37
C ALA A 47 9.81 10.75 3.70
N ASP A 48 8.49 10.87 3.66
CA ASP A 48 7.63 10.94 4.84
C ASP A 48 6.32 10.18 4.62
N VAL A 49 5.59 9.93 5.71
CA VAL A 49 4.36 9.10 5.70
C VAL A 49 3.13 9.83 5.11
N LEU A 50 3.25 11.10 4.76
CA LEU A 50 2.23 11.89 4.08
C LEU A 50 2.53 12.07 2.59
N ASN A 51 3.74 11.73 2.12
CA ASN A 51 4.07 11.65 0.71
C ASN A 51 3.34 10.46 0.07
N SER A 52 2.27 10.74 -0.68
CA SER A 52 1.43 9.71 -1.29
C SER A 52 2.18 8.87 -2.31
N GLU A 53 3.07 9.45 -3.11
CA GLU A 53 3.87 8.72 -4.09
C GLU A 53 4.76 7.68 -3.41
N PHE A 54 5.42 8.06 -2.32
CA PHE A 54 6.24 7.14 -1.54
C PHE A 54 5.40 6.02 -0.91
N VAL A 55 4.27 6.37 -0.28
CA VAL A 55 3.39 5.42 0.38
C VAL A 55 2.78 4.43 -0.61
N ASP A 56 2.30 4.91 -1.74
CA ASP A 56 1.66 4.10 -2.77
C ASP A 56 2.68 3.14 -3.41
N ALA A 57 3.87 3.65 -3.73
CA ALA A 57 4.97 2.82 -4.23
C ALA A 57 5.36 1.73 -3.21
N TYR A 58 5.44 2.08 -1.92
CA TYR A 58 5.74 1.12 -0.87
C TYR A 58 4.67 0.04 -0.75
N VAL A 59 3.38 0.41 -0.73
CA VAL A 59 2.25 -0.54 -0.62
C VAL A 59 2.19 -1.44 -1.85
N PHE A 60 2.37 -0.87 -3.03
CA PHE A 60 2.39 -1.60 -4.30
C PHE A 60 3.53 -2.63 -4.34
N THR A 61 4.76 -2.22 -4.05
CA THR A 61 5.92 -3.10 -4.13
C THR A 61 5.96 -4.16 -3.02
N THR A 62 5.62 -3.78 -1.79
CA THR A 62 5.77 -4.68 -0.63
C THR A 62 4.55 -5.57 -0.37
N GLY A 63 3.40 -5.20 -0.95
CA GLY A 63 2.10 -5.81 -0.67
C GLY A 63 1.59 -5.51 0.75
N ALA A 64 2.14 -4.51 1.44
CA ALA A 64 1.71 -4.11 2.78
C ALA A 64 0.22 -3.72 2.82
N THR A 65 -0.41 -3.91 3.97
CA THR A 65 -1.79 -3.45 4.18
C THR A 65 -1.78 -1.94 4.46
N SER A 66 -2.59 -1.19 3.72
CA SER A 66 -2.91 0.21 3.98
C SER A 66 -4.39 0.37 4.32
N VAL A 67 -4.73 1.50 4.93
CA VAL A 67 -6.11 1.96 5.09
C VAL A 67 -6.26 3.22 4.27
N ALA A 68 -7.18 3.19 3.31
CA ALA A 68 -7.49 4.33 2.48
C ALA A 68 -7.99 5.50 3.33
N LEU A 69 -7.44 6.69 3.11
CA LEU A 69 -7.91 7.92 3.72
C LEU A 69 -8.62 8.77 2.66
N GLY A 70 -9.67 9.49 3.07
CA GLY A 70 -10.39 10.37 2.14
C GLY A 70 -9.57 11.58 1.69
N LEU A 71 -8.48 11.89 2.39
CA LEU A 71 -7.56 12.99 2.08
C LEU A 71 -6.12 12.57 2.47
N GLY A 72 -5.17 12.86 1.59
CA GLY A 72 -3.74 12.58 1.80
C GLY A 72 -3.32 11.15 1.48
N ALA A 73 -2.10 10.79 1.89
CA ALA A 73 -1.56 9.45 1.69
C ALA A 73 -2.27 8.39 2.54
N ASP A 74 -2.37 7.19 1.98
CA ASP A 74 -2.89 6.01 2.64
C ASP A 74 -2.18 5.71 3.98
N ARG A 75 -2.92 5.28 5.00
CA ARG A 75 -2.30 4.94 6.28
C ARG A 75 -1.69 3.54 6.23
N CYS A 76 -0.37 3.47 6.07
CA CYS A 76 0.38 2.21 6.19
C CYS A 76 1.11 2.07 7.53
N ARG A 77 0.53 1.31 8.48
CA ARG A 77 1.16 1.04 9.79
C ARG A 77 2.51 0.32 9.68
N GLN A 78 2.67 -0.53 8.67
CA GLN A 78 3.90 -1.28 8.47
C GLN A 78 5.06 -0.36 8.04
N LEU A 79 4.79 0.60 7.15
CA LEU A 79 5.78 1.58 6.72
C LEU A 79 6.36 2.37 7.89
N GLY A 80 5.52 2.89 8.78
CA GLY A 80 5.98 3.64 9.95
C GLY A 80 6.89 2.81 10.88
N ARG A 81 6.63 1.50 11.01
CA ARG A 81 7.50 0.59 11.78
C ARG A 81 8.84 0.38 11.09
N ASP A 82 8.83 0.16 9.77
CA ASP A 82 10.06 -0.07 9.01
C ASP A 82 10.96 1.18 8.98
N LEU A 83 10.37 2.38 8.83
CA LEU A 83 11.10 3.66 8.95
C LEU A 83 11.69 3.87 10.35
N SER A 84 10.92 3.55 11.40
CA SER A 84 11.42 3.66 12.78
C SER A 84 12.59 2.70 13.02
N THR A 85 12.49 1.44 12.58
CA THR A 85 13.57 0.46 12.67
C THR A 85 14.83 0.91 11.92
N LEU A 86 14.68 1.49 10.73
CA LEU A 86 15.81 2.01 9.96
C LEU A 86 16.49 3.20 10.64
N HIS A 87 15.71 4.10 11.23
CA HIS A 87 16.23 5.20 12.03
C HIS A 87 16.98 4.71 13.27
N ASP A 88 16.40 3.76 14.01
CA ASP A 88 17.00 3.23 15.23
C ASP A 88 18.29 2.45 14.93
N ALA A 89 18.39 1.86 13.74
CA ALA A 89 19.61 1.25 13.21
C ALA A 89 20.61 2.24 12.60
N GLN A 90 20.36 3.55 12.72
CA GLN A 90 21.18 4.64 12.16
C GLN A 90 21.39 4.53 10.63
N ARG A 91 20.44 3.92 9.92
CA ARG A 91 20.46 3.83 8.45
C ARG A 91 19.72 4.97 7.77
N LEU A 92 18.89 5.70 8.52
CA LEU A 92 18.20 6.90 8.09
C LEU A 92 18.30 7.98 9.17
N THR A 93 18.45 9.22 8.75
CA THR A 93 18.31 10.39 9.60
C THR A 93 16.85 10.84 9.62
N ARG A 94 16.29 11.09 10.81
CA ARG A 94 14.91 11.56 10.98
C ARG A 94 14.88 13.02 11.41
N CYS A 95 14.17 13.86 10.68
CA CYS A 95 13.93 15.26 11.05
C CYS A 95 12.43 15.52 11.21
N ARG A 96 12.09 16.56 11.99
CA ARG A 96 10.70 16.99 12.18
C ARG A 96 10.42 18.18 11.27
N ILE A 97 9.50 18.01 10.32
CA ILE A 97 9.05 19.07 9.43
C ILE A 97 7.71 19.61 9.95
N GLY A 98 7.65 20.93 10.15
CA GLY A 98 6.40 21.62 10.49
C GLY A 98 5.56 21.81 9.24
N LEU A 99 4.27 21.49 9.35
CA LEU A 99 3.31 21.70 8.27
C LEU A 99 2.68 23.08 8.44
N LYS A 100 2.65 23.88 7.37
CA LYS A 100 2.11 25.25 7.38
C LYS A 100 0.58 25.27 7.29
N GLU A 101 0.00 24.18 6.81
CA GLU A 101 -1.44 24.04 6.62
C GLU A 101 -2.06 23.34 7.84
N HIS A 102 -3.13 23.93 8.37
CA HIS A 102 -3.76 23.52 9.62
C HIS A 102 -5.24 23.17 9.41
N TYR A 103 -5.51 22.13 8.61
CA TYR A 103 -6.86 21.59 8.49
C TYR A 103 -7.26 20.81 9.75
N MET A 104 -8.56 20.83 10.07
CA MET A 104 -9.08 20.07 11.21
C MET A 104 -8.77 18.58 11.05
N GLY A 105 -7.94 18.03 11.94
CA GLY A 105 -7.52 16.62 11.93
C GLY A 105 -6.19 16.34 11.22
N MET A 106 -5.56 17.34 10.59
CA MET A 106 -4.21 17.23 10.03
C MET A 106 -3.16 17.45 11.13
N PRO A 107 -2.07 16.66 11.17
CA PRO A 107 -1.01 16.88 12.14
C PRO A 107 -0.29 18.21 11.87
N ASN A 108 0.25 18.83 12.93
CA ASN A 108 1.03 20.07 12.81
C ASN A 108 2.47 19.83 12.33
N TRP A 109 2.92 18.58 12.36
CA TRP A 109 4.26 18.19 11.96
C TRP A 109 4.27 16.74 11.51
N VAL A 110 5.26 16.40 10.69
CA VAL A 110 5.54 15.03 10.25
C VAL A 110 7.02 14.74 10.42
N TYR A 111 7.37 13.47 10.59
CA TYR A 111 8.75 13.04 10.48
C TYR A 111 9.09 12.76 9.03
N ALA A 112 10.14 13.42 8.54
CA ALA A 112 10.78 13.10 7.27
C ALA A 112 12.09 12.34 7.52
N TYR A 113 12.42 11.50 6.56
CA TYR A 113 13.55 10.57 6.61
C TYR A 113 14.45 10.80 5.40
N SER A 114 15.75 10.88 5.66
CA SER A 114 16.82 11.09 4.68
C SER A 114 17.96 10.10 4.95
N LEU A 115 18.89 9.96 4.00
CA LEU A 115 20.11 9.14 4.17
C LEU A 115 21.18 9.90 4.96
#